data_AF-X1I509-F1
#
_entry.id   AF-X1I509-F1
#
_cell.length_a   1.000
_cell.length_b   1.000
_cell.length_c   1.000
_cell.angle_alpha   90.00
_cell.angle_beta   90.00
_cell.angle_gamma   90.00
#
_symmetry.space_group_name_H-M   'P 1'
#
loop_
_entity.id
_entity.type
_entity.pdbx_description
1 polymer ?
#
loop_
_entity_poly.entity_id
_entity_poly.type
_entity_poly.pdbx_seq_one_letter_code
_entity_poly.pdbx_strand_id
1 'polypeptide(L)'
;RDARTKVMNLDGWTAINAQIPPPERRGLVLIDPPYEVPGEIERLGAHLARAVAKWPTGLFLAWYPIKDTAVLDRMVRDLGAALPRPALRLDLLIDRPGDPTRLTGSGLIVVNPPWRLAEEAMLFLPALAERLARQDFGGFRCDPIGPAD
;
A
#
# COMPACT_ATOMS: atom_id res chain seq x y z
N ARG A 1 24.41 18.87 2.48
CA ARG A 1 22.99 18.84 2.04
C ARG A 1 23.02 18.43 0.58
N ASP A 2 22.38 17.31 0.21
CA ASP A 2 22.41 16.78 -1.15
C ASP A 2 21.45 17.57 -2.06
N ALA A 3 21.90 18.01 -3.24
CA ALA A 3 21.08 18.79 -4.18
C ALA A 3 19.88 17.99 -4.74
N ARG A 4 19.93 16.65 -4.65
CA ARG A 4 18.87 15.73 -5.07
C ARG A 4 17.80 15.54 -4.00
N THR A 5 17.97 16.12 -2.81
CA THR A 5 17.07 15.96 -1.68
C THR A 5 16.40 17.27 -1.31
N LYS A 6 15.07 17.27 -1.32
CA LYS A 6 14.24 18.36 -0.82
C LYS A 6 13.42 17.86 0.37
N VAL A 7 13.56 18.54 1.51
CA VAL A 7 12.78 18.26 2.73
C VAL A 7 11.78 19.39 2.90
N MET A 8 10.51 19.04 3.10
CA MET A 8 9.41 19.98 3.23
C MET A 8 8.62 19.63 4.50
N ASN A 9 8.31 20.63 5.32
CA ASN A 9 7.41 20.47 6.45
C ASN A 9 5.99 20.77 5.99
N LEU A 10 5.29 19.74 5.52
CA LEU A 10 3.93 19.80 4.97
C LEU A 10 3.13 18.58 5.43
N ASP A 11 1.80 18.70 5.41
CA ASP A 11 0.92 17.54 5.48
C ASP A 11 1.10 16.64 4.26
N GLY A 12 1.47 15.37 4.50
CA GLY A 12 1.74 14.37 3.47
C GLY A 12 0.56 14.12 2.52
N TRP A 13 -0.68 14.14 3.05
CA TRP A 13 -1.88 13.92 2.24
C TRP A 13 -2.10 15.01 1.19
N THR A 14 -1.75 16.24 1.56
CA THR A 14 -1.78 17.40 0.68
C THR A 14 -0.57 17.42 -0.26
N ALA A 15 0.61 17.04 0.25
CA ALA A 15 1.87 17.08 -0.48
C ALA A 15 1.87 16.14 -1.71
N ILE A 16 1.33 14.92 -1.59
CA ILE A 16 1.30 13.95 -2.70
C ILE A 16 0.71 14.56 -3.97
N ASN A 17 -0.48 15.17 -3.87
CA ASN A 17 -1.15 15.78 -5.01
C ASN A 17 -0.43 17.02 -5.54
N ALA A 18 0.33 17.74 -4.69
CA ALA A 18 1.08 18.93 -5.11
C ALA A 18 2.41 18.59 -5.81
N GLN A 19 3.02 17.43 -5.51
CA GLN A 19 4.34 17.07 -6.03
C GLN A 19 4.31 16.17 -7.27
N ILE A 20 3.15 15.64 -7.67
CA ILE A 20 2.98 14.81 -8.87
C ILE A 20 2.21 15.54 -9.99
N PRO A 21 2.47 15.21 -11.28
CA PRO A 21 3.59 14.40 -11.75
C PRO A 21 4.94 15.14 -11.60
N PRO A 22 6.04 14.43 -11.34
CA PRO A 22 7.37 15.04 -11.33
C PRO A 22 7.82 15.42 -12.76
N PRO A 23 8.75 16.39 -12.93
CA PRO A 23 9.30 16.75 -14.24
C PRO A 23 9.87 15.57 -15.03
N GLU A 24 10.48 14.61 -14.35
CA GLU A 24 11.07 13.40 -14.91
C GLU A 24 10.02 12.41 -15.45
N ARG A 25 8.75 12.59 -15.08
CA ARG A 25 7.60 11.73 -15.44
C ARG A 25 7.78 10.25 -15.07
N ARG A 26 8.75 9.95 -14.22
CA ARG A 26 9.08 8.63 -13.66
C ARG A 26 9.42 8.79 -12.20
N GLY A 27 8.94 7.88 -11.36
CA GLY A 27 9.22 7.93 -9.93
C GLY A 27 8.34 6.97 -9.13
N LEU A 28 8.74 6.81 -7.87
CA LEU A 28 8.03 6.08 -6.83
C LEU A 28 7.49 7.08 -5.80
N VAL A 29 6.21 6.95 -5.46
CA VAL A 29 5.61 7.63 -4.30
C VAL A 29 5.40 6.60 -3.20
N LEU A 30 6.06 6.79 -2.06
CA LEU A 30 5.82 6.01 -0.83
C LEU A 30 4.85 6.77 0.06
N ILE A 31 3.77 6.10 0.50
CA ILE A 31 2.75 6.63 1.40
C ILE A 31 2.74 5.74 2.64
N ASP A 32 3.19 6.29 3.77
CA ASP A 32 3.35 5.58 5.04
C ASP A 32 2.85 6.47 6.20
N PRO A 33 1.53 6.57 6.39
CA PRO A 33 0.95 7.38 7.46
C PRO A 33 0.94 6.60 8.79
N PRO A 34 0.74 7.29 9.93
CA PRO A 34 0.84 6.65 11.26
C PRO A 34 -0.41 5.84 11.68
N TYR A 35 -1.59 6.08 11.08
CA TYR A 35 -2.87 5.42 11.43
C TYR A 35 -3.32 5.64 12.89
N GLU A 36 -3.25 6.88 13.34
CA GLU A 36 -3.65 7.35 14.68
C GLU A 36 -5.08 7.90 14.71
N VAL A 37 -5.61 8.31 13.56
CA VAL A 37 -6.94 8.90 13.43
C VAL A 37 -7.90 7.88 12.79
N PRO A 38 -9.18 7.81 13.23
CA PRO A 38 -10.18 6.99 12.57
C PRO A 38 -10.34 7.36 11.08
N GLY A 39 -10.58 6.36 10.23
CA GLY A 39 -10.84 6.57 8.80
C GLY A 39 -9.58 6.72 7.94
N GLU A 40 -8.38 6.57 8.50
CA GLU A 40 -7.14 6.72 7.73
C GLU A 40 -6.91 5.65 6.67
N ILE A 41 -7.50 4.46 6.84
CA ILE A 41 -7.45 3.39 5.83
C ILE A 41 -8.27 3.79 4.60
N GLU A 42 -9.50 4.25 4.80
CA GLU A 42 -10.38 4.73 3.74
C GLU A 42 -9.78 5.96 3.06
N ARG A 43 -9.19 6.87 3.85
CA ARG A 43 -8.45 8.03 3.33
C ARG A 43 -7.28 7.61 2.43
N LEU A 44 -6.52 6.59 2.81
CA LEU A 44 -5.43 6.05 1.99
C LEU A 44 -5.93 5.66 0.59
N GLY A 45 -6.99 4.85 0.52
CA GLY A 45 -7.58 4.41 -0.75
C GLY A 45 -8.05 5.57 -1.61
N ALA A 46 -8.79 6.53 -1.04
CA ALA A 46 -9.28 7.70 -1.76
C ALA A 46 -8.16 8.60 -2.30
N HIS A 47 -7.12 8.86 -1.50
CA HIS A 47 -5.97 9.66 -1.93
C HIS A 47 -5.16 8.95 -3.00
N LEU A 48 -4.98 7.63 -2.88
CA LEU A 48 -4.27 6.83 -3.86
C LEU A 48 -5.00 6.83 -5.21
N ALA A 49 -6.31 6.60 -5.23
CA ALA A 49 -7.12 6.68 -6.45
C ALA A 49 -7.00 8.05 -7.15
N ARG A 50 -7.08 9.14 -6.37
CA ARG A 50 -6.91 10.51 -6.89
C ARG A 50 -5.52 10.76 -7.45
N ALA A 51 -4.48 10.28 -6.76
CA ALA A 51 -3.10 10.44 -7.19
C ALA A 51 -2.81 9.68 -8.50
N VAL A 52 -3.33 8.46 -8.63
CA VAL A 52 -3.22 7.65 -9.85
C VAL A 52 -3.99 8.29 -11.01
N ALA A 53 -5.19 8.82 -10.78
CA ALA A 53 -5.93 9.55 -11.81
C ALA A 53 -5.14 10.78 -12.32
N LYS A 54 -4.42 11.48 -11.43
CA LYS A 54 -3.58 12.64 -11.79
C LYS A 54 -2.29 12.22 -12.52
N TRP A 55 -1.66 11.13 -12.10
CA TRP A 55 -0.43 10.61 -12.71
C TRP A 55 -0.51 9.09 -12.93
N PRO A 56 -1.15 8.64 -14.01
CA PRO A 56 -1.45 7.21 -14.22
C PRO A 56 -0.22 6.32 -14.45
N THR A 57 0.93 6.90 -14.79
CA THR A 57 2.18 6.15 -15.02
C THR A 57 3.11 6.12 -13.81
N GLY A 58 2.74 6.78 -12.71
CA GLY A 58 3.51 6.75 -11.46
C GLY A 58 3.44 5.37 -10.79
N LEU A 59 4.54 4.96 -10.16
CA LEU A 59 4.55 3.81 -9.27
C LEU A 59 4.20 4.31 -7.86
N PHE A 60 3.15 3.76 -7.26
CA PHE A 60 2.72 4.13 -5.92
C PHE A 60 2.83 2.93 -4.99
N LEU A 61 3.41 3.14 -3.81
CA LEU A 61 3.57 2.14 -2.76
C LEU A 61 2.92 2.69 -1.49
N ALA A 62 1.82 2.08 -1.07
CA ALA A 62 1.05 2.52 0.10
C ALA A 62 1.09 1.44 1.18
N TRP A 63 1.74 1.72 2.30
CA TRP A 63 1.77 0.82 3.46
C TRP A 63 0.50 0.98 4.30
N TYR A 64 0.04 -0.07 4.97
CA TYR A 64 -1.02 -0.01 5.97
C TYR A 64 -0.88 -1.10 7.05
N PRO A 65 -1.37 -0.85 8.28
CA PRO A 65 -1.46 -1.86 9.33
C PRO A 65 -2.70 -2.75 9.12
N ILE A 66 -2.59 -4.02 9.53
CA ILE A 66 -3.72 -4.95 9.56
C ILE A 66 -4.22 -5.07 11.01
N LYS A 67 -5.34 -4.41 11.28
CA LYS A 67 -6.09 -4.45 12.55
C LYS A 67 -7.51 -4.98 12.34
N ASP A 68 -8.20 -4.44 11.34
CA ASP A 68 -9.53 -4.87 10.90
C ASP A 68 -9.48 -5.24 9.42
N THR A 69 -9.59 -6.53 9.13
CA THR A 69 -9.55 -7.06 7.77
C THR A 69 -10.78 -6.65 6.95
N ALA A 70 -11.94 -6.44 7.58
CA ALA A 70 -13.16 -6.04 6.88
C ALA A 70 -13.08 -4.59 6.37
N VAL A 71 -12.48 -3.68 7.17
CA VAL A 71 -12.19 -2.30 6.73
C VAL A 71 -11.22 -2.30 5.54
N LEU A 72 -10.14 -3.08 5.64
CA LEU A 72 -9.16 -3.20 4.56
C LEU A 72 -9.76 -3.79 3.29
N ASP A 73 -10.53 -4.86 3.40
CA ASP A 73 -11.14 -5.51 2.25
C ASP A 73 -12.18 -4.60 1.59
N ARG A 74 -12.91 -3.76 2.34
CA ARG A 74 -13.77 -2.69 1.77
C ARG A 74 -12.93 -1.68 0.98
N MET A 75 -11.90 -1.11 1.63
CA MET A 75 -11.04 -0.12 0.99
C MET A 75 -10.38 -0.66 -0.29
N VAL A 76 -9.89 -1.89 -0.29
CA VAL A 76 -9.27 -2.53 -1.45
C VAL A 76 -10.27 -2.74 -2.59
N ARG A 77 -11.51 -3.15 -2.29
CA ARG A 77 -12.56 -3.27 -3.31
C ARG A 77 -12.91 -1.93 -3.93
N ASP A 78 -13.13 -0.91 -3.10
CA ASP A 78 -13.48 0.43 -3.57
C ASP A 78 -12.35 1.04 -4.41
N LEU A 79 -11.10 0.85 -3.97
CA LEU A 79 -9.92 1.23 -4.72
C LEU A 79 -9.84 0.50 -6.06
N GLY A 80 -10.04 -0.81 -6.08
CA GLY A 80 -10.04 -1.61 -7.30
C GLY A 80 -11.07 -1.16 -8.33
N ALA A 81 -12.26 -0.75 -7.88
CA ALA A 81 -13.28 -0.18 -8.76
C ALA A 81 -12.92 1.21 -9.30
N ALA A 82 -12.11 1.98 -8.57
CA ALA A 82 -11.72 3.34 -8.94
C ALA A 82 -10.42 3.41 -9.77
N LEU A 83 -9.56 2.40 -9.71
CA LEU A 83 -8.26 2.43 -10.37
C LEU A 83 -8.36 2.18 -11.88
N PRO A 84 -7.80 3.07 -12.72
CA PRO A 84 -7.66 2.84 -14.16
C PRO A 84 -6.43 1.98 -14.52
N ARG A 85 -5.66 1.53 -13.52
CA ARG A 85 -4.35 0.88 -13.66
C ARG A 85 -4.28 -0.37 -12.78
N PRO A 86 -3.49 -1.37 -13.17
CA PRO A 86 -3.22 -2.55 -12.36
C PRO A 86 -2.57 -2.17 -11.03
N ALA A 87 -2.91 -2.92 -9.99
CA ALA A 87 -2.26 -2.84 -8.69
C ALA A 87 -2.11 -4.22 -8.05
N LEU A 88 -1.28 -4.32 -7.03
CA LEU A 88 -0.98 -5.54 -6.29
C LEU A 88 -1.14 -5.29 -4.80
N ARG A 89 -1.88 -6.16 -4.11
CA ARG A 89 -1.97 -6.22 -2.65
C ARG A 89 -0.99 -7.25 -2.13
N LEU A 90 -0.10 -6.84 -1.23
CA LEU A 90 0.83 -7.70 -0.53
C LEU A 90 0.54 -7.60 0.97
N ASP A 91 0.00 -8.65 1.59
CA ASP A 91 -0.15 -8.69 3.06
C ASP A 91 0.84 -9.66 3.69
N LEU A 92 1.32 -9.30 4.87
CA LEU A 92 2.06 -10.17 5.78
C LEU A 92 1.36 -10.15 7.14
N LEU A 93 0.94 -11.33 7.60
CA LEU A 93 0.35 -11.56 8.90
C LEU A 93 1.35 -12.30 9.78
N ILE A 94 1.54 -11.80 10.99
CA ILE A 94 2.43 -12.38 12.01
C ILE A 94 1.67 -12.90 13.23
N ASP A 95 0.35 -12.67 13.30
CA ASP A 95 -0.54 -13.20 14.35
C ASP A 95 -1.94 -13.41 13.73
N ARG A 96 -2.78 -14.23 14.36
CA ARG A 96 -4.15 -14.48 13.85
C ARG A 96 -4.97 -13.19 13.87
N PRO A 97 -5.62 -12.80 12.76
CA PRO A 97 -6.62 -11.73 12.78
C PRO A 97 -7.77 -12.10 13.73
N GLY A 98 -8.25 -11.15 14.53
CA GLY A 98 -9.40 -11.38 15.41
C GLY A 98 -9.57 -10.36 16.52
N ASP A 99 -8.47 -9.81 17.02
CA ASP A 99 -8.50 -8.70 17.98
C ASP A 99 -8.16 -7.37 17.27
N PRO A 100 -9.14 -6.47 17.05
CA PRO A 100 -8.93 -5.21 16.35
C PRO A 100 -8.07 -4.21 17.14
N THR A 101 -7.77 -4.49 18.41
CA THR A 101 -6.88 -3.65 19.23
C THR A 101 -5.40 -3.98 19.02
N ARG A 102 -5.09 -5.12 18.40
CA ARG A 102 -3.72 -5.58 18.14
C ARG A 102 -3.37 -5.45 16.67
N LEU A 103 -2.10 -5.13 16.41
CA LEU A 103 -1.54 -5.20 15.06
C LEU A 103 -1.15 -6.65 14.78
N THR A 104 -1.90 -7.31 13.90
CA THR A 104 -1.69 -8.73 13.55
C THR A 104 -0.87 -8.89 12.27
N GLY A 105 -0.60 -7.79 11.58
CA GLY A 105 0.22 -7.74 10.38
C GLY A 105 0.26 -6.35 9.75
N SER A 106 0.78 -6.30 8.55
CA SER A 106 0.78 -5.10 7.70
C SER A 106 0.71 -5.50 6.23
N GLY A 107 0.33 -4.56 5.38
CA GLY A 107 0.33 -4.77 3.94
C GLY A 107 0.82 -3.57 3.16
N LEU A 108 0.97 -3.80 1.86
CA LEU A 108 1.32 -2.82 0.85
C LEU A 108 0.33 -2.92 -0.31
N ILE A 109 -0.17 -1.79 -0.77
CA ILE A 109 -0.76 -1.67 -2.11
C ILE A 109 0.30 -1.07 -3.04
N VAL A 110 0.53 -1.75 -4.17
CA VAL A 110 1.48 -1.31 -5.20
C VAL A 110 0.73 -1.05 -6.51
N VAL A 111 0.59 0.21 -6.92
CA VAL A 111 -0.02 0.56 -8.21
C VAL A 111 1.06 0.66 -9.29
N ASN A 112 0.77 0.14 -10.49
CA ASN A 112 1.75 -0.09 -11.55
C ASN A 112 2.97 -0.88 -11.02
N PRO A 113 2.76 -2.08 -10.45
CA PRO A 113 3.85 -2.87 -9.88
C PRO A 113 4.90 -3.20 -10.96
N PRO A 114 6.20 -3.25 -10.61
CA PRO A 114 7.20 -3.81 -11.49
C PRO A 114 6.83 -5.26 -11.86
N TRP A 115 7.05 -5.65 -13.12
CA TRP A 115 6.53 -6.91 -13.68
C TRP A 115 6.90 -8.19 -12.91
N ARG A 116 8.07 -8.23 -12.25
CA ARG A 116 8.48 -9.37 -11.42
C ARG A 116 7.95 -9.35 -10.00
N LEU A 117 7.37 -8.24 -9.53
CA LEU A 117 7.08 -8.08 -8.12
C LEU A 117 6.11 -9.15 -7.59
N ALA A 118 5.10 -9.52 -8.37
CA ALA A 118 4.17 -10.58 -7.98
C ALA A 118 4.89 -11.94 -7.85
N GLU A 119 5.73 -12.30 -8.82
CA GLU A 119 6.51 -13.54 -8.78
C GLU A 119 7.52 -13.55 -7.62
N GLU A 120 8.24 -12.44 -7.42
CA GLU A 120 9.20 -12.28 -6.33
C GLU A 120 8.49 -12.31 -4.96
N ALA A 121 7.30 -11.71 -4.84
CA ALA A 121 6.49 -11.74 -3.63
C ALA A 121 6.06 -13.15 -3.23
N MET A 122 5.76 -14.01 -4.20
CA MET A 122 5.46 -15.42 -3.94
C MET A 122 6.66 -16.20 -3.40
N LEU A 123 7.89 -15.69 -3.53
CA LEU A 123 9.09 -16.27 -2.93
C LEU A 123 9.33 -15.74 -1.52
N PHE A 124 9.27 -14.41 -1.32
CA PHE A 124 9.64 -13.82 -0.04
C PHE A 124 8.50 -13.81 1.00
N LEU A 125 7.24 -13.65 0.60
CA LEU A 125 6.13 -13.55 1.56
C LEU A 125 5.94 -14.83 2.40
N PRO A 126 5.96 -16.06 1.81
CA PRO A 126 5.87 -17.27 2.62
C PRO A 126 7.05 -17.41 3.60
N ALA A 127 8.27 -17.12 3.13
CA ALA A 127 9.48 -17.23 3.95
C ALA A 127 9.48 -16.22 5.11
N LEU A 128 8.96 -15.01 4.89
CA LEU A 128 8.77 -13.99 5.91
C LEU A 128 7.65 -14.38 6.87
N ALA A 129 6.50 -14.85 6.38
CA ALA A 129 5.38 -15.28 7.20
C ALA A 129 5.79 -16.39 8.18
N GLU A 130 6.56 -17.39 7.71
CA GLU A 130 7.11 -18.46 8.53
C GLU A 130 8.04 -17.92 9.63
N ARG A 131 8.98 -17.03 9.28
CA ARG A 131 10.04 -16.57 10.20
C ARG A 131 9.58 -15.51 11.19
N LEU A 132 8.60 -14.70 10.79
CA LEU A 132 8.09 -13.59 11.60
C LEU A 132 6.81 -13.95 12.36
N ALA A 133 6.28 -15.16 12.15
CA ALA A 133 5.14 -15.68 12.90
C ALA A 133 5.35 -15.53 14.41
N ARG A 134 4.33 -14.98 15.08
CA ARG A 134 4.22 -15.01 16.52
C ARG A 134 3.42 -16.25 16.88
N GLN A 135 3.93 -17.02 17.84
CA GLN A 135 3.32 -18.28 18.26
C GLN A 135 3.17 -19.25 17.09
N ASP A 136 1.95 -19.67 16.76
CA ASP A 136 1.63 -20.74 15.82
C ASP A 136 1.06 -20.23 14.48
N PHE A 137 1.06 -18.92 14.23
CA PHE A 137 0.45 -18.35 13.03
C PHE A 137 1.34 -17.34 12.30
N GLY A 138 1.56 -17.63 11.03
CA GLY A 138 2.06 -16.70 10.02
C GLY A 138 1.24 -16.87 8.75
N GLY A 139 0.90 -15.76 8.09
CA GLY A 139 0.10 -15.78 6.87
C GLY A 139 0.56 -14.71 5.90
N PHE A 140 0.17 -14.85 4.64
CA PHE A 140 0.43 -13.84 3.62
C PHE A 140 -0.70 -13.79 2.59
N ARG A 141 -0.74 -12.70 1.82
CA ARG A 141 -1.63 -12.51 0.67
C ARG A 141 -0.87 -11.83 -0.45
N CYS A 142 -1.11 -12.24 -1.68
CA CYS A 142 -0.54 -11.61 -2.88
C CYS A 142 -1.62 -11.60 -3.97
N ASP A 143 -2.45 -10.56 -3.97
CA ASP A 143 -3.67 -10.52 -4.79
C ASP A 143 -3.63 -9.32 -5.77
N PRO A 144 -3.99 -9.52 -7.04
CA PRO A 144 -4.15 -8.40 -7.97
C PRO A 144 -5.35 -7.52 -7.59
N ILE A 145 -5.27 -6.23 -7.93
CA ILE A 145 -6.32 -5.23 -7.76
C ILE A 145 -6.49 -4.46 -9.08
N GLY A 146 -7.73 -4.13 -9.44
CA GLY A 146 -8.04 -3.29 -10.60
C GLY A 146 -8.11 -4.08 -11.92
N PRO A 147 -7.96 -3.41 -13.08
CA PRO A 147 -7.99 -4.09 -14.37
C PRO A 147 -6.86 -5.11 -14.47
N ALA A 148 -7.12 -6.21 -15.20
CA ALA A 148 -6.05 -7.10 -15.63
C ALA A 148 -5.06 -6.33 -16.53
N ASP A 149 -3.79 -6.71 -16.44
CA ASP A 149 -2.75 -6.26 -17.38
C ASP A 149 -3.04 -6.71 -18.82
#